data_AF-A0A6A2X4W0-F1
#
_entry.id   AF-A0A6A2X4W0-F1
#
_cell.length_a   1.000
_cell.length_b   1.000
_cell.length_c   1.000
_cell.angle_alpha   90.00
_cell.angle_beta   90.00
_cell.angle_gamma   90.00
#
_symmetry.space_group_name_H-M   'P 1'
#
loop_
_entity.id
_entity.type
_entity.pdbx_description
1 polymer ?
#
loop_
_entity_poly.entity_id
_entity_poly.type
_entity_poly.pdbx_seq_one_letter_code
_entity_poly.pdbx_strand_id
1 'polypeptide(L)'
;MYKSISYRYVSAERYSEALDLLHSGACLQLKHGEVTCGSELAVMFVDALVKGKIPCEEEILDRIRKIYKLFPQIPVASNLAVDDDVQQLTEAIGEAKARLQGCSSFLKAAIK
;
A
#
# COMPACT_ATOMS: atom_id res chain seq x y z
N MET A 1 11.66 -9.97 -3.75
CA MET A 1 12.48 -10.33 -2.56
C MET A 1 11.79 -10.00 -1.22
N TYR A 2 11.12 -8.83 -1.08
CA TYR A 2 10.44 -8.42 0.16
C TYR A 2 9.51 -9.47 0.80
N LYS A 3 8.65 -10.13 0.00
CA LYS A 3 7.65 -11.08 0.52
C LYS A 3 8.26 -12.32 1.18
N SER A 4 9.23 -12.96 0.54
CA SER A 4 9.83 -14.19 1.07
C SER A 4 10.67 -13.92 2.32
N ILE A 5 11.38 -12.78 2.37
CA ILE A 5 12.18 -12.41 3.54
C ILE A 5 11.28 -12.02 4.71
N SER A 6 10.25 -11.19 4.49
CA SER A 6 9.30 -10.81 5.56
C SER A 6 8.58 -12.04 6.12
N TYR A 7 8.20 -13.01 5.28
CA TYR A 7 7.64 -14.28 5.74
C TYR A 7 8.59 -15.05 6.67
N ARG A 8 9.89 -15.10 6.34
CA ARG A 8 10.90 -15.72 7.20
C ARG A 8 11.04 -15.00 8.54
N TYR A 9 11.04 -13.67 8.55
CA TYR A 9 11.09 -12.90 9.79
C TYR A 9 9.85 -13.13 10.66
N VAL A 10 8.65 -13.07 10.07
CA VAL A 10 7.40 -13.37 10.79
C VAL A 10 7.40 -14.79 11.35
N SER A 11 7.86 -15.78 10.58
CA SER A 11 7.92 -17.18 11.03
C SER A 11 8.91 -17.41 12.17
N ALA A 12 9.91 -16.52 12.30
CA ALA A 12 10.87 -16.51 13.39
C ALA A 12 10.47 -15.54 14.53
N GLU A 13 9.23 -15.03 14.52
CA GLU A 13 8.71 -14.05 15.49
C GLU A 13 9.50 -12.72 15.55
N ARG A 14 10.29 -12.44 14.51
CA ARG A 14 11.07 -11.22 14.32
C ARG A 14 10.23 -10.13 13.68
N TYR A 15 9.18 -9.71 14.40
CA TYR A 15 8.18 -8.79 13.86
C TYR A 15 8.75 -7.40 13.57
N SER A 16 9.69 -6.91 14.38
CA SER A 16 10.32 -5.60 14.15
C SER A 16 11.00 -5.54 12.78
N GLU A 17 11.85 -6.51 12.46
CA GLU A 17 12.53 -6.57 11.16
C GLU A 17 11.58 -6.81 9.99
N ALA A 18 10.51 -7.59 10.20
CA ALA A 18 9.47 -7.77 9.19
C ALA A 18 8.76 -6.44 8.89
N LEU A 19 8.38 -5.70 9.93
CA LEU A 19 7.67 -4.42 9.79
C LEU A 19 8.54 -3.37 9.10
N ASP A 20 9.83 -3.29 9.44
CA ASP A 20 10.76 -2.33 8.82
C ASP A 20 10.99 -2.63 7.35
N LEU A 21 11.18 -3.90 7.02
CA LEU A 21 11.32 -4.35 5.64
C LEU A 21 10.04 -4.07 4.81
N LEU A 22 8.87 -4.37 5.37
CA LEU A 22 7.59 -4.20 4.69
C LEU A 22 7.23 -2.72 4.51
N HIS A 23 7.41 -1.91 5.56
CA HIS A 23 7.14 -0.48 5.50
C HIS A 23 8.08 0.23 4.50
N SER A 24 9.39 -0.06 4.55
CA SER A 24 10.36 0.52 3.60
C SER A 24 10.05 0.08 2.16
N GLY A 25 9.75 -1.21 1.94
CA GLY A 25 9.38 -1.74 0.64
C GLY A 25 8.09 -1.13 0.08
N ALA A 26 7.04 -1.03 0.90
CA ALA A 26 5.78 -0.40 0.50
C ALA A 26 6.00 1.07 0.11
N CYS A 27 6.71 1.83 0.94
CA CYS A 27 7.03 3.23 0.65
C CYS A 27 7.83 3.39 -0.66
N LEU A 28 8.82 2.53 -0.90
CA LEU A 28 9.66 2.60 -2.09
C LEU A 28 8.86 2.31 -3.37
N GLN A 29 8.06 1.24 -3.35
CA GLN A 29 7.23 0.84 -4.49
C GLN A 29 6.20 1.94 -4.82
N LEU A 30 5.50 2.46 -3.81
CA LEU A 30 4.51 3.52 -3.99
C LEU A 30 5.15 4.81 -4.54
N LYS A 31 6.34 5.19 -4.07
CA LYS A 31 7.10 6.34 -4.61
C LYS A 31 7.46 6.21 -6.09
N HIS A 32 7.65 4.98 -6.57
CA HIS A 32 7.95 4.72 -7.98
C HIS A 32 6.70 4.51 -8.84
N GLY A 33 5.49 4.66 -8.28
CA GLY A 33 4.25 4.42 -9.02
C GLY A 33 3.86 2.95 -9.14
N GLU A 34 4.61 2.03 -8.51
CA GLU A 34 4.35 0.59 -8.49
C GLU A 34 3.26 0.27 -7.45
N VAL A 35 2.04 0.74 -7.72
CA VAL A 35 0.95 0.74 -6.74
C VAL A 35 0.50 -0.66 -6.36
N THR A 36 0.44 -1.58 -7.32
CA THR A 36 0.07 -2.98 -7.05
C THR A 36 1.04 -3.62 -6.06
N CYS A 37 2.34 -3.55 -6.35
CA CYS A 37 3.38 -4.11 -5.48
C CYS A 37 3.46 -3.38 -4.13
N GLY A 38 3.36 -2.04 -4.13
CA GLY A 38 3.40 -1.24 -2.91
C GLY A 38 2.21 -1.50 -1.99
N SER A 39 1.01 -1.63 -2.55
CA SER A 39 -0.20 -1.95 -1.80
C SER A 39 -0.18 -3.35 -1.21
N GLU A 40 0.36 -4.34 -1.93
CA GLU A 40 0.50 -5.69 -1.41
C GLU A 40 1.45 -5.74 -0.21
N LEU A 41 2.59 -5.04 -0.27
CA LEU A 41 3.51 -4.92 0.87
C LEU A 41 2.89 -4.16 2.05
N ALA A 42 2.06 -3.15 1.77
CA ALA A 42 1.32 -2.41 2.78
C ALA A 42 0.29 -3.29 3.51
N VAL A 43 -0.41 -4.18 2.80
CA VAL A 43 -1.31 -5.16 3.42
C VAL A 43 -0.51 -6.14 4.28
N MET A 44 0.60 -6.67 3.77
CA MET A 44 1.48 -7.56 4.55
C MET A 44 2.04 -6.89 5.81
N PHE A 45 2.30 -5.58 5.78
CA PHE A 45 2.71 -4.80 6.95
C PHE A 45 1.64 -4.86 8.05
N VAL A 46 0.37 -4.65 7.68
CA VAL A 46 -0.75 -4.73 8.63
C VAL A 46 -0.93 -6.16 9.14
N ASP A 47 -0.85 -7.17 8.26
CA ASP A 47 -0.93 -8.57 8.67
C ASP A 47 0.16 -8.93 9.70
N ALA A 48 1.37 -8.37 9.54
CA ALA A 48 2.46 -8.57 10.48
C ALA A 48 2.19 -7.90 11.85
N LEU A 49 1.58 -6.71 11.87
CA LEU A 49 1.15 -6.06 13.12
C LEU A 49 0.12 -6.93 13.87
N VAL A 50 -0.89 -7.43 13.16
CA VAL A 50 -1.95 -8.26 13.74
C VAL A 50 -1.37 -9.58 14.27
N LYS A 51 -0.53 -10.26 13.49
CA LYS A 51 0.12 -11.52 13.91
C LYS A 51 1.03 -11.33 15.12
N GLY A 52 1.80 -10.25 15.14
CA GLY A 52 2.68 -9.90 16.26
C GLY A 52 1.96 -9.35 17.48
N LYS A 53 0.63 -9.13 17.40
CA LYS A 53 -0.18 -8.46 18.44
C LYS A 53 0.44 -7.12 18.87
N ILE A 54 0.99 -6.40 17.89
CA ILE A 54 1.70 -5.13 18.14
C ILE A 54 0.67 -4.08 18.54
N PRO A 55 0.84 -3.40 19.69
CA PRO A 55 -0.06 -2.33 20.09
C PRO A 55 -0.10 -1.19 19.06
N CYS A 56 -1.29 -0.60 18.89
CA CYS A 56 -1.48 0.51 17.96
C CYS A 56 -1.04 1.82 18.64
N GLU A 57 0.27 2.07 18.64
CA GLU A 57 0.90 3.27 19.19
C GLU A 57 1.13 4.34 18.10
N GLU A 58 1.46 5.57 18.49
CA GLU A 58 1.62 6.69 17.55
C GLU A 58 2.67 6.39 16.47
N GLU A 59 3.75 5.67 16.80
CA GLU A 59 4.76 5.27 15.81
C GLU A 59 4.17 4.40 14.70
N ILE A 60 3.30 3.44 15.07
CA ILE A 60 2.63 2.56 14.10
C ILE A 60 1.63 3.38 13.26
N LEU A 61 0.90 4.29 13.89
CA LEU A 61 -0.01 5.19 13.19
C LEU A 61 0.73 6.09 12.21
N ASP A 62 1.91 6.60 12.56
CA ASP A 62 2.76 7.40 11.68
C ASP A 62 3.23 6.61 10.47
N ARG A 63 3.61 5.35 10.65
CA ARG A 63 3.99 4.44 9.57
C ARG A 63 2.83 4.16 8.62
N ILE A 64 1.64 3.88 9.15
CA ILE A 64 0.41 3.70 8.38
C ILE A 64 0.08 4.98 7.59
N ARG A 65 0.14 6.14 8.25
CA ARG A 65 -0.12 7.46 7.68
C ARG A 65 0.88 7.79 6.56
N LYS A 66 2.15 7.41 6.73
CA LYS A 66 3.19 7.60 5.72
C LYS A 66 2.94 6.76 4.48
N ILE A 67 2.59 5.48 4.64
CA ILE A 67 2.20 4.61 3.53
C ILE A 67 0.97 5.20 2.81
N TYR A 68 -0.06 5.60 3.56
CA TYR A 68 -1.28 6.19 3.01
C TYR A 68 -1.01 7.43 2.15
N LYS A 69 -0.16 8.35 2.64
CA LYS A 69 0.20 9.58 1.92
C LYS A 69 0.96 9.33 0.61
N LEU A 70 1.58 8.16 0.46
CA LEU A 70 2.30 7.79 -0.77
C LEU A 70 1.41 7.11 -1.81
N PHE A 71 0.18 6.73 -1.46
CA PHE A 71 -0.77 6.32 -2.48
C PHE A 71 -1.08 7.51 -3.40
N PRO A 72 -1.20 7.28 -4.72
CA PRO A 72 -1.55 8.34 -5.65
C PRO A 72 -2.86 9.01 -5.24
N GLN A 73 -2.82 10.32 -5.03
CA GLN A 73 -3.99 11.14 -4.77
C GLN A 73 -4.50 11.64 -6.12
N ILE A 74 -5.74 11.30 -6.48
CA ILE A 74 -6.34 11.77 -7.74
C ILE A 74 -6.77 13.23 -7.52
N PRO A 75 -6.24 14.20 -8.29
CA PRO A 75 -6.95 15.46 -8.43
C PRO A 75 -8.25 15.15 -9.17
N VAL A 76 -9.40 15.45 -8.54
CA VAL A 76 -10.70 15.28 -9.20
C VAL A 76 -10.69 16.10 -10.49
N ALA A 77 -10.56 15.43 -11.63
CA ALA A 77 -10.54 16.07 -12.93
C ALA A 77 -11.97 16.49 -13.27
N SER A 78 -12.33 17.73 -12.96
CA SER A 78 -13.66 18.30 -13.25
C SER A 78 -13.91 18.57 -14.74
N ASN A 79 -12.97 18.29 -15.65
CA ASN A 79 -13.14 18.59 -17.08
C ASN A 79 -12.50 17.51 -17.94
N LEU A 80 -13.28 16.52 -18.37
CA LEU A 80 -12.93 15.66 -19.50
C LEU A 80 -13.73 16.13 -20.71
N ALA A 81 -13.12 17.02 -21.50
CA ALA A 81 -13.57 17.31 -22.85
C ALA A 81 -13.27 16.08 -23.73
N VAL A 82 -14.31 15.63 -24.41
CA VAL A 82 -14.38 14.46 -25.30
C VAL A 82 -13.64 14.79 -26.60
N ASP A 83 -12.76 13.90 -27.10
CA ASP A 83 -13.03 13.21 -28.39
C ASP A 83 -11.95 12.20 -28.86
N ASP A 84 -10.71 12.15 -28.35
CA ASP A 84 -9.67 11.35 -29.08
C ASP A 84 -8.88 10.27 -28.32
N ASP A 85 -9.21 9.96 -27.05
CA ASP A 85 -8.38 9.01 -26.28
C ASP A 85 -9.20 8.07 -25.38
N VAL A 86 -10.16 7.33 -25.98
CA VAL A 86 -10.88 6.26 -25.26
C VAL A 86 -9.92 5.20 -24.72
N GLN A 87 -8.81 4.93 -25.42
CA GLN A 87 -7.77 4.00 -24.99
C GLN A 87 -6.99 4.53 -23.78
N GLN A 88 -6.49 5.78 -23.83
CA GLN A 88 -5.78 6.36 -22.68
C GLN A 88 -6.71 6.57 -21.49
N LEU A 89 -7.98 6.89 -21.73
CA LEU A 89 -9.01 6.95 -20.70
C LEU A 89 -9.23 5.57 -20.06
N THR A 90 -9.29 4.50 -20.85
CA THR A 90 -9.46 3.13 -20.35
C THR A 90 -8.25 2.69 -19.52
N GLU A 91 -7.04 3.03 -19.95
CA GLU A 91 -5.80 2.78 -19.20
C GLU A 91 -5.78 3.60 -17.90
N ALA A 92 -6.08 4.88 -17.96
CA ALA A 92 -6.18 5.75 -16.78
C ALA A 92 -7.24 5.25 -15.78
N ILE A 93 -8.40 4.79 -16.26
CA ILE A 93 -9.46 4.18 -15.43
C ILE A 93 -8.99 2.85 -14.85
N GLY A 94 -8.33 1.99 -15.64
CA GLY A 94 -7.82 0.70 -15.19
C GLY A 94 -6.78 0.85 -14.09
N GLU A 95 -5.84 1.77 -14.28
CA GLU A 95 -4.85 2.08 -13.26
C GLU A 95 -5.49 2.77 -12.03
N ALA A 96 -6.46 3.68 -12.22
CA ALA A 96 -7.23 4.28 -11.12
C ALA A 96 -8.00 3.22 -10.31
N LYS A 97 -8.53 2.19 -10.98
CA LYS A 97 -9.20 1.05 -10.34
C LYS A 97 -8.22 0.19 -9.55
N ALA A 98 -7.06 -0.15 -10.11
CA ALA A 98 -6.01 -0.89 -9.40
C ALA A 98 -5.53 -0.12 -8.15
N ARG A 99 -5.40 1.21 -8.26
CA ARG A 99 -5.07 2.11 -7.15
C ARG A 99 -6.11 2.09 -6.04
N LEU A 100 -7.39 2.25 -6.41
CA LEU A 100 -8.51 2.24 -5.46
C LEU A 100 -8.60 0.90 -4.72
N GLN A 101 -8.44 -0.20 -5.45
CA GLN A 101 -8.49 -1.54 -4.86
C GLN A 101 -7.33 -1.78 -3.87
N GLY A 102 -6.10 -1.38 -4.22
CA GLY A 102 -4.94 -1.51 -3.34
C GLY A 102 -5.08 -0.69 -2.05
N CYS A 103 -5.42 0.60 -2.17
CA CYS A 103 -5.61 1.48 -1.01
C CYS A 103 -6.79 1.02 -0.13
N SER A 104 -7.92 0.63 -0.75
CA SER A 104 -9.07 0.11 -0.01
C SER A 104 -8.72 -1.17 0.76
N SER A 105 -7.92 -2.07 0.18
CA SER A 105 -7.55 -3.33 0.83
C SER A 105 -6.63 -3.07 2.02
N PHE A 106 -5.65 -2.19 1.85
CA PHE A 106 -4.77 -1.73 2.92
C PHE A 106 -5.55 -1.10 4.09
N LEU A 107 -6.44 -0.14 3.82
CA LEU A 107 -7.23 0.52 4.86
C LEU A 107 -8.19 -0.44 5.56
N LYS A 108 -8.84 -1.35 4.83
CA LYS A 108 -9.71 -2.38 5.43
C LYS A 108 -8.94 -3.31 6.36
N ALA A 109 -7.70 -3.65 6.02
CA ALA A 109 -6.86 -4.44 6.91
C ALA A 109 -6.53 -3.66 8.20
N ALA A 110 -6.30 -2.35 8.09
CA ALA A 110 -5.86 -1.51 9.20
C ALA A 110 -6.97 -1.13 10.21
N ILE A 111 -8.25 -1.23 9.83
CA ILE A 111 -9.40 -0.81 10.65
C ILE A 111 -10.05 -2.00 11.40
N LYS A 112 -9.57 -3.24 11.19
CA LYS A 112 -10.05 -4.45 11.87
C LYS A 112 -9.56 -4.52 13.31
#